data_AF-X1J6L9-F1
#
_entry.id   AF-X1J6L9-F1
#
_cell.length_a   1.000
_cell.length_b   1.000
_cell.length_c   1.000
_cell.angle_alpha   90.00
_cell.angle_beta   90.00
_cell.angle_gamma   90.00
#
_symmetry.space_group_name_H-M   'P 1'
#
loop_
_entity.id
_entity.type
_entity.pdbx_description
1 polymer ?
#
loop_
_entity_poly.entity_id
_entity_poly.type
_entity_poly.pdbx_seq_one_letter_code
_entity_poly.pdbx_strand_id
1 'polypeptide(L)'
;HIVNIFDTKSAKMLTLHTTGKIAVYSDIQGLVQEITQNYVAFLLDIITDIQNNPDFEAKELGEKEIDGQKVVGFLVRDFTIWADAETALPVRIEGQSPRLSVIYKNFQFNIPVEELESPGLRSTFLRPIG
;
A
#
# COMPACT_ATOMS: atom_id res chain seq x y z
N HIS A 1 -15.12 -6.25 13.77
CA HIS A 1 -14.28 -5.92 12.60
C HIS A 1 -12.82 -5.87 13.04
N ILE A 2 -11.90 -6.21 12.15
CA ILE A 2 -10.46 -6.14 12.40
C ILE A 2 -9.88 -5.08 11.46
N VAL A 3 -9.13 -4.13 12.00
CA VAL A 3 -8.38 -3.13 11.23
C VAL A 3 -6.91 -3.33 11.53
N ASN A 4 -6.09 -3.47 10.49
CA ASN A 4 -4.64 -3.54 10.61
C ASN A 4 -4.04 -2.25 10.07
N ILE A 5 -3.16 -1.64 10.86
CA ILE A 5 -2.37 -0.47 10.46
C ILE A 5 -0.91 -0.91 10.47
N PHE A 6 -0.24 -0.74 9.34
CA PHE A 6 1.15 -1.16 9.15
C PHE A 6 2.06 0.07 9.14
N ASP A 7 3.11 0.05 9.95
CA ASP A 7 4.27 0.92 9.82
C ASP A 7 5.41 0.09 9.23
N THR A 8 5.62 0.24 7.93
CA THR A 8 6.63 -0.50 7.17
C THR A 8 8.04 0.00 7.44
N LYS A 9 8.23 1.24 7.93
CA LYS A 9 9.55 1.78 8.27
C LYS A 9 10.09 1.15 9.55
N SER A 10 9.24 1.00 10.56
CA SER A 10 9.63 0.42 11.85
C SER A 10 9.35 -1.08 11.96
N ALA A 11 8.75 -1.68 10.93
CA ALA A 11 8.26 -3.06 10.93
C ALA A 11 7.33 -3.33 12.13
N LYS A 12 6.29 -2.50 12.27
CA LYS A 12 5.29 -2.59 13.34
C LYS A 12 3.88 -2.70 12.77
N MET A 13 3.00 -3.38 13.50
CA MET A 13 1.59 -3.48 13.17
C MET A 13 0.73 -3.21 14.39
N LEU A 14 -0.32 -2.41 14.21
CA LEU A 14 -1.41 -2.26 15.15
C LEU A 14 -2.65 -2.97 14.61
N THR A 15 -3.14 -3.96 15.36
CA THR A 15 -4.38 -4.68 15.07
C THR A 15 -5.46 -4.21 16.04
N LEU A 16 -6.56 -3.68 15.49
CA LEU A 16 -7.71 -3.20 16.25
C LEU A 16 -8.88 -4.17 16.08
N HIS A 17 -9.27 -4.85 17.16
CA HIS A 17 -10.48 -5.65 17.23
C HIS A 17 -11.64 -4.77 17.73
N THR A 18 -12.36 -4.14 16.82
CA THR A 18 -13.38 -3.12 17.18
C THR A 18 -14.52 -3.67 18.02
N THR A 19 -14.91 -4.93 17.81
CA THR A 19 -15.97 -5.59 18.58
C THR A 19 -15.52 -5.91 20.01
N GLY A 20 -14.25 -6.31 20.18
CA GLY A 20 -13.68 -6.65 21.48
C GLY A 20 -13.09 -5.45 22.22
N LYS A 21 -12.96 -4.29 21.56
CA LYS A 21 -12.20 -3.12 22.05
C LYS A 21 -10.77 -3.49 22.45
N ILE A 22 -10.16 -4.42 21.71
CA ILE A 22 -8.79 -4.88 21.93
C ILE A 22 -7.89 -4.22 20.88
N ALA A 23 -6.76 -3.68 21.33
CA ALA A 23 -5.66 -3.25 20.48
C ALA A 23 -4.45 -4.13 20.76
N VAL A 24 -3.89 -4.73 19.71
CA VAL A 24 -2.67 -5.53 19.79
C VAL A 24 -1.59 -4.82 18.97
N TYR A 25 -0.47 -4.52 19.62
CA TYR A 25 0.70 -3.96 18.97
C TYR A 25 1.76 -5.05 18.84
N SER A 26 2.15 -5.35 17.60
CA SER A 26 3.06 -6.45 17.29
C SER A 26 4.26 -5.97 16.49
N ASP A 27 5.42 -6.53 16.81
CA ASP A 27 6.56 -6.50 15.91
C ASP A 27 6.28 -7.44 14.73
N ILE A 28 6.54 -6.96 13.52
CA ILE A 28 6.30 -7.69 12.28
C ILE A 28 7.58 -7.90 11.46
N GLN A 29 8.75 -7.79 12.09
CA GLN A 29 10.03 -8.15 11.48
C GLN A 29 9.98 -9.60 10.93
N GLY A 30 10.50 -9.78 9.71
CA GLY A 30 10.51 -11.08 9.01
C GLY A 30 9.29 -11.28 8.09
N LEU A 31 8.54 -12.37 8.27
CA LEU A 31 7.53 -12.89 7.33
C LEU A 31 6.48 -11.87 6.88
N VAL A 32 6.06 -10.95 7.76
CA VAL A 32 5.05 -9.93 7.43
C VAL A 32 5.67 -8.77 6.64
N GLN A 33 6.96 -8.49 6.81
CA GLN A 33 7.71 -7.55 5.98
C GLN A 33 7.90 -8.11 4.55
N GLU A 34 8.18 -9.41 4.41
CA GLU A 34 8.19 -10.09 3.10
C GLU A 34 6.81 -10.08 2.45
N ILE A 35 5.74 -10.36 3.21
CA ILE A 35 4.37 -10.29 2.71
C ILE A 35 4.02 -8.87 2.25
N THR A 36 4.39 -7.82 3.01
CA THR A 36 4.10 -6.42 2.63
C THR A 36 4.95 -5.91 1.46
N GLN A 37 6.22 -6.31 1.34
CA GLN A 37 7.04 -6.03 0.15
C GLN A 37 6.46 -6.71 -1.10
N ASN A 38 6.00 -7.96 -0.97
CA ASN A 38 5.31 -8.66 -2.05
C ASN A 38 4.03 -7.94 -2.50
N TYR A 39 3.30 -7.28 -1.59
CA TYR A 39 2.12 -6.51 -1.96
C TYR A 39 2.45 -5.20 -2.69
N VAL A 40 3.55 -4.51 -2.37
CA VAL A 40 3.98 -3.33 -3.14
C VAL A 40 4.44 -3.74 -4.54
N ALA A 41 5.24 -4.80 -4.65
CA ALA A 41 5.62 -5.37 -5.94
C ALA A 41 4.38 -5.76 -6.76
N PHE A 42 3.42 -6.44 -6.14
CA PHE A 42 2.15 -6.81 -6.76
C PHE A 42 1.32 -5.61 -7.23
N LEU A 43 1.29 -4.50 -6.48
CA LEU A 43 0.62 -3.27 -6.92
C LEU A 43 1.33 -2.63 -8.12
N LEU A 44 2.67 -2.64 -8.13
CA LEU A 44 3.45 -2.17 -9.28
C LEU A 44 3.23 -3.04 -10.51
N ASP A 45 3.12 -4.36 -10.33
CA ASP A 45 2.79 -5.30 -11.41
C ASP A 45 1.40 -5.02 -11.98
N ILE A 46 0.39 -4.77 -11.14
CA ILE A 46 -0.96 -4.38 -11.62
C ILE A 46 -0.90 -3.09 -12.43
N ILE A 47 -0.20 -2.06 -11.92
CA ILE A 47 -0.07 -0.77 -12.63
C ILE A 47 0.62 -0.98 -13.99
N THR A 48 1.68 -1.79 -14.01
CA THR A 48 2.44 -2.13 -15.21
C THR A 48 1.59 -2.91 -16.22
N ASP A 49 0.80 -3.87 -15.75
CA ASP A 49 -0.14 -4.66 -16.56
C ASP A 49 -1.19 -3.76 -17.22
N ILE A 50 -1.76 -2.80 -16.48
CA ILE A 50 -2.75 -1.85 -17.01
C ILE A 50 -2.11 -0.98 -18.10
N GLN A 51 -0.90 -0.46 -17.86
CA GLN A 51 -0.21 0.41 -18.81
C GLN A 51 0.18 -0.33 -20.10
N ASN A 52 0.58 -1.60 -19.99
CA ASN A 52 1.06 -2.39 -21.12
C ASN A 52 -0.04 -3.16 -21.87
N ASN A 53 -1.26 -3.20 -21.33
CA ASN A 53 -2.38 -3.89 -21.95
C ASN A 53 -3.47 -2.88 -22.37
N PRO A 54 -3.46 -2.42 -23.65
CA PRO A 54 -4.45 -1.45 -24.13
C PRO A 54 -5.88 -1.98 -24.17
N ASP A 55 -6.08 -3.30 -24.11
CA ASP A 55 -7.41 -3.94 -24.04
C ASP A 55 -7.90 -4.11 -22.57
N PHE A 56 -7.12 -3.64 -21.59
CA PHE A 56 -7.49 -3.74 -20.19
C PHE A 56 -8.62 -2.74 -19.85
N GLU A 57 -9.84 -3.26 -19.69
CA GLU A 57 -10.99 -2.44 -19.29
C GLU A 57 -10.99 -2.19 -17.77
N ALA A 58 -10.54 -1.00 -17.36
CA ALA A 58 -10.83 -0.46 -16.05
C ALA A 58 -12.26 0.11 -16.03
N LYS A 59 -13.08 -0.27 -15.05
CA LYS A 59 -14.42 0.30 -14.91
C LYS A 59 -14.34 1.60 -14.10
N GLU A 60 -14.67 2.72 -14.74
CA GLU A 60 -14.79 4.00 -14.05
C GLU A 60 -15.95 3.96 -13.03
N LEU A 61 -15.67 4.45 -11.82
CA LEU A 61 -16.63 4.53 -10.70
C LEU A 61 -17.13 5.96 -10.47
N GLY A 62 -16.55 6.94 -11.16
CA GLY A 62 -16.86 8.35 -11.04
C GLY A 62 -16.04 9.04 -9.95
N GLU A 63 -16.46 10.27 -9.64
CA GLU A 63 -15.77 11.15 -8.70
C GLU A 63 -16.21 10.93 -7.25
N LYS A 64 -15.28 11.13 -6.31
CA LYS A 64 -15.53 11.07 -4.88
C LYS A 64 -14.60 12.04 -4.14
N GLU A 65 -14.99 12.48 -2.95
CA GLU A 65 -14.08 13.16 -2.03
C GLU A 65 -13.53 12.14 -1.02
N ILE A 66 -12.20 12.06 -0.89
CA ILE A 66 -11.51 11.22 0.10
C ILE A 66 -10.49 12.08 0.82
N ASP A 67 -10.57 12.11 2.16
CA ASP A 67 -9.66 12.87 3.02
C ASP A 67 -9.52 14.37 2.61
N GLY A 68 -10.60 14.96 2.07
CA GLY A 68 -10.65 16.35 1.60
C GLY A 68 -10.11 16.58 0.17
N GLN A 69 -9.70 15.51 -0.53
CA GLN A 69 -9.19 15.56 -1.90
C GLN A 69 -10.22 14.99 -2.88
N LYS A 70 -10.43 15.69 -4.00
CA LYS A 70 -11.28 15.22 -5.09
C LYS A 70 -10.53 14.16 -5.90
N VAL A 71 -11.13 12.97 -6.02
CA VAL A 71 -10.53 11.80 -6.67
C VAL A 71 -11.48 11.18 -7.68
N VAL A 72 -10.91 10.49 -8.67
CA VAL A 72 -11.64 9.65 -9.64
C VAL A 72 -11.35 8.19 -9.34
N GLY A 73 -12.40 7.37 -9.29
CA GLY A 73 -12.31 5.96 -8.96
C GLY A 73 -12.29 5.05 -10.18
N PHE A 74 -11.45 4.02 -10.13
CA PHE A 74 -11.35 2.97 -11.14
C PHE A 74 -11.37 1.60 -10.47
N LEU A 75 -12.24 0.71 -10.92
CA LEU A 75 -12.24 -0.69 -10.54
C LEU A 75 -11.38 -1.48 -11.53
N VAL A 76 -10.36 -2.15 -11.00
CA VAL A 76 -9.35 -2.92 -11.72
C VAL A 76 -9.24 -4.28 -11.02
N ARG A 77 -9.70 -5.34 -11.67
CA ARG A 77 -9.80 -6.69 -11.06
C ARG A 77 -10.56 -6.59 -9.71
N ASP A 78 -9.91 -6.97 -8.60
CA ASP A 78 -10.46 -6.93 -7.24
C ASP A 78 -10.05 -5.67 -6.45
N PHE A 79 -9.48 -4.67 -7.13
CA PHE A 79 -8.98 -3.43 -6.53
C PHE A 79 -9.73 -2.21 -7.00
N THR A 80 -9.99 -1.29 -6.07
CA THR A 80 -10.40 0.07 -6.40
C THR A 80 -9.22 1.02 -6.25
N ILE A 81 -8.88 1.73 -7.31
CA ILE A 81 -7.84 2.76 -7.34
C ILE A 81 -8.54 4.11 -7.36
N TRP A 82 -8.27 4.93 -6.35
CA TRP A 82 -8.71 6.32 -6.27
C TRP A 82 -7.52 7.21 -6.61
N ALA A 83 -7.60 7.88 -7.76
CA ALA A 83 -6.54 8.74 -8.26
C ALA A 83 -6.93 10.22 -8.17
N ASP A 84 -5.95 11.07 -7.94
CA ASP A 84 -6.11 12.51 -8.03
C ASP A 84 -6.50 12.92 -9.47
N ALA A 85 -7.52 13.76 -9.59
CA ALA A 85 -8.10 14.10 -10.90
C ALA A 85 -7.16 14.95 -11.77
N GLU A 86 -6.21 15.66 -11.16
CA GLU A 86 -5.30 16.57 -11.87
C GLU A 86 -3.99 15.88 -12.26
N THR A 87 -3.43 15.08 -11.36
CA THR A 87 -2.10 14.44 -11.50
C THR A 87 -2.17 12.99 -11.94
N ALA A 88 -3.35 12.36 -11.89
CA ALA A 88 -3.57 10.93 -12.12
C ALA A 88 -2.78 10.00 -11.16
N LEU A 89 -2.17 10.53 -10.10
CA LEU A 89 -1.45 9.75 -9.10
C LEU A 89 -2.44 9.08 -8.13
N PRO A 90 -2.21 7.82 -7.72
CA PRO A 90 -3.10 7.15 -6.79
C PRO A 90 -2.97 7.79 -5.40
N VAL A 91 -4.11 8.20 -4.86
CA VAL A 91 -4.26 8.72 -3.49
C VAL A 91 -4.56 7.58 -2.54
N ARG A 92 -5.35 6.60 -2.99
CA ARG A 92 -5.77 5.45 -2.20
C ARG A 92 -6.02 4.24 -3.07
N ILE A 93 -5.60 3.07 -2.61
CA ILE A 93 -5.90 1.78 -3.24
C ILE A 93 -6.61 0.92 -2.21
N GLU A 94 -7.73 0.32 -2.61
CA GLU A 94 -8.55 -0.53 -1.76
C GLU A 94 -8.60 -1.92 -2.36
N GLY A 95 -8.26 -2.93 -1.57
CA GLY A 95 -8.40 -4.34 -1.94
C GLY A 95 -9.45 -4.98 -1.05
N GLN A 96 -10.42 -5.66 -1.66
CA GLN A 96 -11.46 -6.37 -0.93
C GLN A 96 -11.44 -7.85 -1.32
N SER A 97 -11.31 -8.71 -0.31
CA SER A 97 -11.55 -10.15 -0.44
C SER A 97 -12.50 -10.61 0.66
N PRO A 98 -13.10 -11.81 0.56
CA PRO A 98 -13.97 -12.34 1.61
C PRO A 98 -13.31 -12.44 3.00
N ARG A 99 -11.97 -12.50 3.05
CA ARG A 99 -11.20 -12.72 4.29
C ARG A 99 -10.39 -11.50 4.74
N LEU A 100 -10.15 -10.54 3.86
CA LEU A 100 -9.26 -9.41 4.12
C LEU A 100 -9.71 -8.18 3.34
N SER A 101 -9.78 -7.03 4.01
CA SER A 101 -9.90 -5.71 3.40
C SER A 101 -8.63 -4.93 3.71
N VAL A 102 -8.04 -4.31 2.69
CA VAL A 102 -6.82 -3.51 2.78
C VAL A 102 -7.04 -2.14 2.17
N ILE A 103 -6.46 -1.13 2.81
CA ILE A 103 -6.42 0.24 2.33
C ILE A 103 -4.96 0.67 2.33
N TYR A 104 -4.45 1.02 1.16
CA TYR A 104 -3.15 1.64 0.96
C TYR A 104 -3.35 3.13 0.71
N LYS A 105 -2.66 3.98 1.46
CA LYS A 105 -2.73 5.44 1.37
C LYS A 105 -1.45 6.08 1.87
N ASN A 106 -1.36 7.42 1.78
CA ASN A 106 -0.17 8.21 2.12
C ASN A 106 1.04 7.89 1.23
N PHE A 107 0.77 7.67 -0.06
CA PHE A 107 1.83 7.49 -1.05
C PHE A 107 2.63 8.78 -1.21
N GLN A 108 3.92 8.62 -1.45
CA GLN A 108 4.83 9.72 -1.78
C GLN A 108 5.50 9.37 -3.11
N PHE A 109 5.40 10.28 -4.07
CA PHE A 109 5.95 10.13 -5.41
C PHE A 109 7.04 11.18 -5.63
N ASN A 110 7.96 10.91 -6.55
CA ASN A 110 9.04 11.82 -6.93
C ASN A 110 9.94 12.25 -5.76
N ILE A 111 10.14 11.36 -4.78
CA ILE A 111 11.09 11.61 -3.68
C ILE A 111 12.52 11.53 -4.24
N PRO A 112 13.40 12.50 -3.94
CA PRO A 112 14.82 12.41 -4.27
C PRO A 112 15.46 11.13 -3.73
N VAL A 113 16.35 10.52 -4.51
CA VAL A 113 16.98 9.23 -4.15
C VAL A 113 17.79 9.36 -2.86
N GLU A 114 18.38 10.52 -2.60
CA GLU A 114 19.15 10.83 -1.41
C GLU A 114 18.29 10.77 -0.13
N GLU A 115 16.99 11.03 -0.21
CA GLU A 115 16.07 10.92 0.94
C GLU A 115 15.68 9.47 1.24
N LEU A 116 15.88 8.55 0.29
CA LEU A 116 15.69 7.11 0.48
C LEU A 116 16.86 6.46 1.25
N GLU A 117 18.03 7.10 1.30
CA GLU A 117 19.26 6.58 1.92
C GLU A 117 19.38 6.84 3.45
N SER A 118 18.27 7.14 4.14
CA SER A 118 18.31 7.32 5.61
C SER A 118 18.82 6.05 6.35
N PRO A 119 19.53 6.17 7.49
CA PRO A 119 20.56 5.22 7.94
C PRO A 119 20.07 3.85 8.49
N GLY A 120 18.81 3.48 8.28
CA GLY A 120 18.18 2.30 8.89
C GLY A 120 18.43 0.98 8.15
N LEU A 121 18.89 1.00 6.90
CA LEU A 121 19.01 -0.22 6.07
C LEU A 121 20.42 -0.83 5.99
N ARG A 122 21.45 -0.21 6.58
CA ARG A 122 22.84 -0.68 6.43
C ARG A 122 23.29 -1.76 7.43
N SER A 123 22.48 -2.27 8.35
CA SER A 123 23.00 -3.18 9.40
C SER A 123 23.01 -4.69 9.06
N THR A 124 22.44 -5.15 7.94
CA THR A 124 22.27 -6.62 7.74
C THR A 124 23.08 -7.23 6.59
N PHE A 125 23.79 -6.45 5.78
CA PHE A 125 24.63 -7.04 4.74
C PHE A 125 26.04 -6.48 4.83
N LEU A 126 27.02 -7.40 4.90
CA LEU A 126 28.47 -7.21 5.04
C LEU A 126 29.00 -7.16 6.49
N ARG A 127 29.00 -8.31 7.15
CA ARG A 127 30.19 -8.71 7.90
C ARG A 127 31.02 -9.65 7.02
N PRO A 128 32.29 -9.31 6.69
CA PRO A 128 33.20 -10.29 6.12
C PRO A 128 33.50 -11.34 7.20
N ILE A 129 33.49 -12.60 6.79
CA ILE A 129 34.00 -13.72 7.59
C ILE A 129 35.51 -13.54 7.63
N GLY A 130 36.06 -13.34 8.82
CA GLY A 130 37.49 -13.36 9.13
C GLY A 130 37.71 -14.21 10.37
#